data_AF-A0A954GS22-F1
#
_entry.id   AF-A0A954GS22-F1
#
_cell.length_a   1.000
_cell.length_b   1.000
_cell.length_c   1.000
_cell.angle_alpha   90.00
_cell.angle_beta   90.00
_cell.angle_gamma   90.00
#
_symmetry.space_group_name_H-M   'P 1'
#
loop_
_entity.id
_entity.type
_entity.pdbx_description
1 polymer ?
#
loop_
_entity_poly.entity_id
_entity_poly.type
_entity_poly.pdbx_seq_one_letter_code
_entity_poly.pdbx_strand_id
1 'polypeptide(L)'
;GPTPTLTGTGIMCLEVCGAHHTEEAMGGANWLLANPLRERDSYFYYGVYYTGVGMYKMGGDFADNNRRHLIETLLPIQDADGGWTPTHGSERGAGRIYSTSLAVLALAIDYGYLPIYQR
;
A
#
# COMPACT_ATOMS: atom_id res chain seq x y z
N GLY A 1 -10.17 16.31 1.16
CA GLY A 1 -8.75 16.49 0.79
C GLY A 1 -8.18 15.17 0.31
N PRO A 2 -6.96 15.13 -0.26
CA PRO A 2 -6.31 13.89 -0.63
C PRO A 2 -6.09 12.99 0.61
N THR A 3 -6.16 11.68 0.42
CA THR A 3 -5.84 10.68 1.45
C THR A 3 -4.75 9.76 0.93
N PRO A 4 -3.86 9.22 1.79
CA PRO A 4 -2.81 8.30 1.35
C PRO A 4 -3.36 7.13 0.53
N THR A 5 -4.46 6.54 0.99
CA THR A 5 -5.15 5.44 0.31
C THR A 5 -5.58 5.79 -1.13
N LEU A 6 -6.26 6.94 -1.32
CA LEU A 6 -6.73 7.34 -2.64
C LEU A 6 -5.58 7.79 -3.55
N THR A 7 -4.58 8.47 -3.01
CA THR A 7 -3.38 8.88 -3.76
C THR A 7 -2.62 7.66 -4.28
N GLY A 8 -2.35 6.67 -3.40
CA GLY A 8 -1.65 5.45 -3.81
C GLY A 8 -2.43 4.63 -4.83
N THR A 9 -3.75 4.54 -4.67
CA THR A 9 -4.63 3.87 -5.65
C THR A 9 -4.61 4.60 -7.00
N GLY A 10 -4.63 5.94 -7.00
CA GLY A 10 -4.53 6.74 -8.22
C GLY A 10 -3.22 6.52 -8.98
N ILE A 11 -2.09 6.50 -8.27
CA ILE A 11 -0.77 6.17 -8.84
C ILE A 11 -0.80 4.77 -9.45
N MET A 12 -1.31 3.79 -8.71
CA MET A 12 -1.44 2.42 -9.20
C MET A 12 -2.25 2.35 -10.50
N CYS A 13 -3.39 3.05 -10.57
CA CYS A 13 -4.21 3.10 -11.78
C CYS A 13 -3.44 3.68 -12.97
N LEU A 14 -2.71 4.79 -12.79
CA LEU A 14 -1.92 5.40 -13.85
C LEU A 14 -0.85 4.44 -14.36
N GLU A 15 -0.06 3.88 -13.44
CA GLU A 15 1.03 2.97 -13.77
C GLU A 15 0.55 1.67 -14.41
N VAL A 16 -0.56 1.08 -13.95
CA VAL A 16 -1.10 -0.15 -14.54
C VAL A 16 -1.75 0.09 -15.90
N CYS A 17 -2.31 1.29 -16.13
CA CYS A 17 -2.88 1.68 -17.42
C CYS A 17 -1.84 2.16 -18.45
N GLY A 18 -0.54 2.07 -18.14
CA GLY A 18 0.55 2.46 -19.05
C GLY A 18 0.85 3.96 -19.07
N ALA A 19 0.20 4.77 -18.22
CA ALA A 19 0.51 6.18 -18.02
C ALA A 19 1.62 6.31 -16.99
N HIS A 20 2.81 5.82 -17.36
CA HIS A 20 3.97 5.75 -16.46
C HIS A 20 4.57 7.13 -16.18
N HIS A 21 4.90 7.37 -14.91
CA HIS A 21 5.65 8.55 -14.46
C HIS A 21 5.08 9.89 -14.96
N THR A 22 3.76 10.00 -15.09
CA THR A 22 3.12 11.29 -15.38
C THR A 22 3.35 12.27 -14.25
N GLU A 23 3.10 13.56 -14.52
CA GLU A 23 3.23 14.62 -13.51
C GLU A 23 2.37 14.32 -12.28
N GLU A 24 1.17 13.76 -12.48
CA GLU A 24 0.26 13.36 -11.42
C GLU A 24 0.79 12.17 -10.61
N ALA A 25 1.34 11.15 -11.27
CA ALA A 25 1.91 9.98 -10.59
C ALA A 25 3.13 10.37 -9.75
N MET A 26 4.04 11.16 -10.32
CA MET A 26 5.22 11.69 -9.62
C MET A 26 4.83 12.62 -8.46
N GLY A 27 3.87 13.52 -8.68
CA GLY A 27 3.36 14.43 -7.65
C GLY A 27 2.71 13.66 -6.49
N GLY A 28 1.89 12.65 -6.82
CA GLY A 28 1.26 11.77 -5.84
C GLY A 28 2.27 10.96 -5.04
N ALA A 29 3.29 10.39 -5.69
CA ALA A 29 4.32 9.58 -5.05
C ALA A 29 5.16 10.43 -4.07
N ASN A 30 5.55 11.64 -4.49
CA ASN A 30 6.24 12.59 -3.62
C ASN A 30 5.37 13.03 -2.43
N TRP A 31 4.08 13.27 -2.68
CA TRP A 31 3.15 13.60 -1.60
C TRP A 31 3.00 12.46 -0.59
N LEU A 32 2.98 11.20 -1.05
CA LEU A 32 2.95 10.01 -0.18
C LEU A 32 4.22 9.83 0.64
N LEU A 33 5.40 10.19 0.13
CA LEU A 33 6.62 10.18 0.94
C LEU A 33 6.51 11.15 2.13
N ALA A 34 5.89 12.31 1.94
CA ALA A 34 5.67 13.29 3.00
C ALA A 34 4.45 12.96 3.89
N ASN A 35 3.49 12.18 3.38
CA ASN A 35 2.23 11.85 4.02
C ASN A 35 1.98 10.34 3.94
N PRO A 36 2.81 9.52 4.60
CA PRO A 36 2.70 8.08 4.50
C PRO A 36 1.41 7.58 5.15
N LEU A 37 0.92 6.44 4.66
CA LEU A 37 -0.26 5.76 5.19
C LEU A 37 -0.06 5.37 6.65
N ARG A 38 -1.06 5.62 7.51
CA ARG A 38 -1.02 5.29 8.94
C ARG A 38 -2.11 4.29 9.30
N GLU A 39 -1.88 3.46 10.32
CA GLU A 39 -2.85 2.45 10.79
C GLU A 39 -4.26 3.01 11.05
N ARG A 40 -4.36 4.27 11.50
CA ARG A 40 -5.62 4.94 11.81
C ARG A 40 -6.31 5.58 10.60
N ASP A 41 -5.71 5.53 9.42
CA ASP A 41 -6.31 6.07 8.22
C ASP A 41 -7.52 5.21 7.79
N SER A 42 -8.49 5.86 7.15
CA SER A 42 -9.63 5.15 6.57
C SER A 42 -9.17 4.19 5.48
N TYR A 43 -9.68 2.96 5.53
CA TYR A 43 -9.32 1.89 4.61
C TYR A 43 -7.81 1.58 4.62
N PHE A 44 -7.24 1.44 5.82
CA PHE A 44 -5.83 1.18 6.03
C PHE A 44 -5.32 -0.06 5.29
N TYR A 45 -5.94 -1.24 5.45
CA TYR A 45 -5.48 -2.48 4.80
C TYR A 45 -5.64 -2.43 3.29
N TYR A 46 -6.73 -1.83 2.80
CA TYR A 46 -6.87 -1.49 1.38
C TYR A 46 -5.71 -0.61 0.91
N GLY A 47 -5.42 0.47 1.65
CA GLY A 47 -4.31 1.37 1.41
C GLY A 47 -2.98 0.64 1.38
N VAL A 48 -2.69 -0.19 2.38
CA VAL A 48 -1.46 -0.97 2.51
C VAL A 48 -1.15 -1.71 1.21
N TYR A 49 -2.15 -2.36 0.63
CA TYR A 49 -1.98 -3.07 -0.61
C TYR A 49 -1.83 -2.13 -1.81
N TYR A 50 -2.78 -1.21 -2.02
CA TYR A 50 -2.80 -0.41 -3.25
C TYR A 50 -1.74 0.69 -3.30
N THR A 51 -1.38 1.30 -2.16
CA THR A 51 -0.20 2.19 -2.07
C THR A 51 1.08 1.37 -2.24
N GLY A 52 1.11 0.14 -1.70
CA GLY A 52 2.14 -0.86 -1.95
C GLY A 52 2.42 -1.04 -3.44
N VAL A 53 1.40 -1.41 -4.21
CA VAL A 53 1.51 -1.65 -5.65
C VAL A 53 1.87 -0.37 -6.41
N GLY A 54 1.22 0.76 -6.10
CA GLY A 54 1.48 2.03 -6.77
C GLY A 54 2.93 2.48 -6.59
N MET A 55 3.43 2.51 -5.35
CA MET A 55 4.80 2.92 -5.07
C MET A 55 5.84 1.92 -5.59
N TYR A 56 5.53 0.62 -5.57
CA TYR A 56 6.37 -0.39 -6.20
C TYR A 56 6.49 -0.18 -7.72
N LYS A 57 5.38 0.15 -8.40
CA LYS A 57 5.36 0.47 -9.83
C LYS A 57 6.17 1.71 -10.18
N MET A 58 6.16 2.72 -9.31
CA MET A 58 7.03 3.90 -9.46
C MET A 58 8.52 3.52 -9.38
N GLY A 59 8.88 2.65 -8.44
CA GLY A 59 10.24 2.11 -8.29
C GLY A 59 11.26 3.03 -7.67
N GLY A 60 12.51 2.58 -7.74
CA GLY A 60 13.65 3.26 -7.12
C GLY A 60 13.34 3.59 -5.67
N ASP A 61 13.68 4.81 -5.27
CA ASP A 61 13.48 5.28 -3.90
C ASP A 61 12.01 5.28 -3.46
N PHE A 62 11.04 5.40 -4.36
CA PHE A 62 9.61 5.34 -4.00
C PHE A 62 9.23 3.94 -3.50
N ALA A 63 9.66 2.90 -4.23
CA ALA A 63 9.41 1.52 -3.84
C ALA A 63 10.12 1.18 -2.53
N ASP A 64 11.40 1.55 -2.40
CA ASP A 64 12.22 1.22 -1.24
C ASP A 64 11.71 1.91 0.04
N ASN A 65 11.33 3.19 -0.05
CA ASN A 65 10.77 3.92 1.09
C ASN A 65 9.42 3.33 1.51
N ASN A 66 8.53 3.08 0.54
CA ASN A 66 7.22 2.53 0.86
C ASN A 66 7.33 1.11 1.43
N ARG A 67 8.26 0.29 0.92
CA ARG A 67 8.52 -1.04 1.48
C ARG A 67 8.98 -0.97 2.94
N ARG A 68 9.96 -0.12 3.26
CA ARG A 68 10.39 0.09 4.66
C ARG A 68 9.22 0.52 5.53
N HIS A 69 8.46 1.50 5.08
CA HIS A 69 7.28 2.01 5.78
C HIS A 69 6.24 0.92 6.07
N LEU A 70 5.93 0.07 5.08
CA LEU A 70 4.98 -1.03 5.25
C LEU A 70 5.48 -2.07 6.27
N ILE A 71 6.76 -2.43 6.23
CA ILE A 71 7.37 -3.37 7.19
C ILE A 71 7.28 -2.80 8.61
N GLU A 72 7.69 -1.54 8.79
CA GLU A 72 7.67 -0.85 10.08
C GLU A 72 6.26 -0.64 10.63
N THR A 73 5.26 -0.52 9.75
CA THR A 73 3.87 -0.34 10.15
C THR A 73 3.18 -1.67 10.45
N LEU A 74 3.41 -2.72 9.64
CA LEU A 74 2.65 -3.98 9.74
C LEU A 74 3.23 -4.96 10.76
N LEU A 75 4.57 -5.10 10.84
CA LEU A 75 5.16 -6.12 11.72
C LEU A 75 4.85 -5.91 13.21
N PRO A 76 4.87 -4.68 13.76
CA PRO A 76 4.57 -4.46 15.17
C PRO A 76 3.12 -4.81 15.57
N ILE A 77 2.20 -4.84 14.60
CA ILE A 77 0.77 -5.08 14.82
C ILE A 77 0.32 -6.46 14.31
N GLN A 78 1.26 -7.33 13.93
CA GLN A 78 0.96 -8.70 13.56
C GLN A 78 0.55 -9.50 14.81
N ASP A 79 -0.54 -10.24 14.72
CA ASP A 79 -1.00 -11.15 15.77
C ASP A 79 0.01 -12.30 15.95
N ALA A 80 0.04 -12.93 17.13
CA ALA A 80 0.98 -14.00 17.45
C ALA A 80 0.87 -15.25 16.54
N ASP A 81 -0.29 -15.43 15.88
CA ASP A 81 -0.54 -16.49 14.91
C ASP A 81 -0.27 -16.06 13.45
N GLY A 82 0.35 -14.89 13.26
CA GLY A 82 0.89 -14.41 11.99
C GLY A 82 -0.10 -13.64 11.10
N GLY A 83 -1.34 -13.41 11.55
CA GLY A 83 -2.30 -12.60 10.79
C GLY A 83 -2.40 -11.16 11.30
N TRP A 84 -3.34 -10.44 10.71
CA TRP A 84 -3.66 -9.07 11.08
C TRP A 84 -5.15 -8.95 11.34
N THR A 85 -5.51 -8.49 12.53
CA THR A 85 -6.89 -8.24 12.90
C THR A 85 -7.19 -6.74 12.82
N PRO A 86 -8.23 -6.29 12.09
CA PRO A 86 -8.54 -4.88 11.97
C PRO A 86 -9.20 -4.39 13.27
N THR A 87 -8.41 -3.72 14.11
CA THR A 87 -8.83 -3.21 15.43
C THR A 87 -9.51 -1.85 15.34
N HIS A 88 -9.29 -1.10 14.25
CA HIS A 88 -9.70 0.29 14.07
C HIS A 88 -10.39 0.55 12.72
N GLY A 89 -11.03 1.73 12.61
CA GLY A 89 -11.41 2.33 11.34
C GLY A 89 -12.55 1.64 10.58
N SER A 90 -12.67 2.00 9.30
CA SER A 90 -13.73 1.56 8.38
C SER A 90 -13.69 0.06 8.04
N GLU A 91 -12.58 -0.61 8.33
CA GLU A 91 -12.35 -2.01 7.94
C GLU A 91 -12.52 -3.00 9.10
N ARG A 92 -12.90 -2.53 10.30
CA ARG A 92 -13.19 -3.42 11.44
C ARG A 92 -14.23 -4.51 11.09
N GLY A 93 -15.22 -4.16 10.26
CA GLY A 93 -16.25 -5.09 9.79
C GLY A 93 -15.82 -5.99 8.62
N ALA A 94 -14.69 -5.73 7.96
CA ALA A 94 -14.22 -6.52 6.82
C ALA A 94 -13.60 -7.87 7.25
N GLY A 95 -13.17 -7.97 8.50
CA GLY A 95 -12.68 -9.20 9.12
C GLY A 95 -11.21 -9.51 8.86
N ARG A 96 -10.74 -10.53 9.58
CA ARG A 96 -9.32 -10.93 9.65
C ARG A 96 -8.78 -11.51 8.35
N ILE A 97 -9.60 -12.24 7.59
CA ILE A 97 -9.19 -12.86 6.32
C ILE A 97 -8.78 -11.76 5.32
N TYR A 98 -9.62 -10.74 5.18
CA TYR A 98 -9.39 -9.62 4.29
C TYR A 98 -8.10 -8.85 4.61
N SER A 99 -7.95 -8.41 5.86
CA SER A 99 -6.79 -7.65 6.35
C SER A 99 -5.49 -8.44 6.26
N THR A 100 -5.50 -9.72 6.67
CA THR A 100 -4.34 -10.61 6.54
C THR A 100 -3.93 -10.80 5.09
N SER A 101 -4.90 -10.99 4.19
CA SER A 101 -4.61 -11.20 2.77
C SER A 101 -3.92 -9.97 2.15
N LEU A 102 -4.42 -8.76 2.44
CA LEU A 102 -3.85 -7.52 1.93
C LEU A 102 -2.48 -7.20 2.51
N ALA A 103 -2.29 -7.42 3.82
CA ALA A 103 -0.99 -7.25 4.47
C ALA A 103 0.07 -8.19 3.86
N VAL A 104 -0.27 -9.47 3.69
CA VAL A 104 0.63 -10.46 3.07
C VAL A 104 0.96 -10.07 1.63
N LEU A 105 -0.04 -9.72 0.83
CA LEU A 105 0.18 -9.30 -0.56
C LEU A 105 1.10 -8.09 -0.64
N ALA A 106 0.91 -7.10 0.23
CA ALA A 106 1.73 -5.89 0.26
C ALA A 106 3.20 -6.17 0.67
N LEU A 107 3.41 -7.04 1.65
CA LEU A 107 4.77 -7.44 2.08
C LEU A 107 5.50 -8.30 1.04
N ALA A 108 4.73 -9.03 0.22
CA ALA A 108 5.23 -9.98 -0.76
C ALA A 108 5.38 -9.41 -2.19
N ILE A 109 5.16 -8.11 -2.40
CA ILE A 109 5.16 -7.50 -3.75
C ILE A 109 6.44 -7.82 -4.54
N ASP A 110 7.61 -7.75 -3.89
CA ASP A 110 8.91 -7.93 -4.56
C ASP A 110 9.15 -9.36 -5.08
N TYR A 111 8.38 -10.34 -4.59
CA TYR A 111 8.49 -11.71 -5.11
C TYR A 111 7.84 -11.87 -6.49
N GLY A 112 7.10 -10.87 -6.97
CA GLY A 112 6.60 -10.86 -8.35
C GLY A 112 5.54 -11.94 -8.64
N TYR A 113 4.87 -12.49 -7.62
CA TYR A 113 3.94 -13.61 -7.79
C TYR A 113 2.68 -13.26 -8.59
N LEU A 114 2.24 -12.00 -8.58
CA LEU A 114 1.06 -11.57 -9.34
C LEU A 114 1.48 -10.86 -10.63
N PRO A 115 0.74 -11.05 -11.75
CA PRO A 115 1.03 -10.36 -13.01
C PRO A 115 1.05 -8.83 -12.88
N ILE A 116 0.24 -8.28 -11.97
CA ILE A 116 0.21 -6.83 -11.70
C ILE A 116 1.54 -6.30 -11.18
N TYR A 117 2.47 -7.12 -10.70
CA TYR A 117 3.79 -6.69 -10.24
C TYR A 117 4.83 -6.63 -11.37
N GLN A 118 4.51 -7.05 -12.60
CA GLN A 118 5.46 -6.95 -13.71
C GLN A 118 5.70 -5.48 -14.07
N ARG A 119 6.96 -5.05 -14.14
CA ARG A 119 7.37 -3.67 -14.42
C ARG A 119 8.08 -3.62 -15.77
#